data_AF-A0A659PSX0-F1
#
_entry.id   AF-A0A659PSX0-F1
#
_cell.length_a   1.000
_cell.length_b   1.000
_cell.length_c   1.000
_cell.angle_alpha   90.00
_cell.angle_beta   90.00
_cell.angle_gamma   90.00
#
_symmetry.space_group_name_H-M   'P 1'
#
loop_
_entity.id
_entity.type
_entity.pdbx_description
1 polymer ?
#
loop_
_entity_poly.entity_id
_entity_poly.type
_entity_poly.pdbx_seq_one_letter_code
_entity_poly.pdbx_strand_id
1 'polypeptide(L)'
;MKFKHPALLLFIAGVVHCANAHAYTFDASMLGDAAKGVDMSLFNQGVQQPGTYRVDVMVNGKRVDTRDVVFKLEKDGQGTPVLAPCLTVSQLSRYGVKTEDYPQLWKAAKPPDECADLTAIPQAKAVLDINNQQLQLSIPQLALRPEFKGIAPEDLWDDGIPAFLMNDSARATQTDYKLEMVGRDDSSWVH
;
A
#
# COMPACT_ATOMS: atom_id res chain seq x y z
N MET A 1 -42.85 -14.35 49.11
CA MET A 1 -43.32 -14.56 47.73
C MET A 1 -42.16 -15.11 46.90
N LYS A 2 -42.28 -16.32 46.36
CA LYS A 2 -41.21 -17.03 45.63
C LYS A 2 -41.57 -17.04 44.13
N PHE A 3 -40.82 -16.34 43.29
CA PHE A 3 -40.94 -16.44 41.84
C PHE A 3 -40.00 -17.53 41.32
N LYS A 4 -40.56 -18.55 40.67
CA LYS A 4 -39.83 -19.61 39.96
C LYS A 4 -39.71 -19.19 38.50
N HIS A 5 -38.50 -19.00 37.98
CA HIS A 5 -38.25 -18.84 36.55
C HIS A 5 -38.08 -20.23 35.90
N PRO A 6 -38.81 -20.57 34.82
CA PRO A 6 -38.56 -21.80 34.08
C PRO A 6 -37.35 -21.58 33.17
N ALA A 7 -36.35 -22.44 33.30
CA ALA A 7 -35.19 -22.49 32.41
C ALA A 7 -35.62 -23.02 31.03
N LEU A 8 -35.51 -22.19 29.99
CA LEU A 8 -35.64 -22.62 28.60
C LEU A 8 -34.23 -22.99 28.09
N LEU A 9 -33.91 -24.28 28.11
CA LEU A 9 -32.68 -24.82 27.52
C LEU A 9 -32.87 -24.99 26.02
N LEU A 10 -32.31 -24.07 25.24
CA LEU A 10 -32.23 -24.15 23.78
C LEU A 10 -31.05 -25.07 23.40
N PHE A 11 -31.34 -26.32 23.03
CA PHE A 11 -30.33 -27.23 22.47
C PHE A 11 -30.01 -26.82 21.03
N ILE A 12 -28.88 -26.14 20.83
CA ILE A 12 -28.35 -25.86 19.50
C ILE A 12 -27.64 -27.14 19.02
N ALA A 13 -28.27 -27.86 18.09
CA ALA A 13 -27.64 -28.97 17.39
C ALA A 13 -26.56 -28.42 16.44
N GLY A 14 -25.29 -28.57 16.83
CA GLY A 14 -24.15 -28.15 16.01
C GLY A 14 -23.99 -29.07 14.80
N VAL A 15 -24.06 -28.50 13.60
CA VAL A 15 -23.69 -29.17 12.35
C VAL A 15 -22.18 -29.37 12.37
N VAL A 16 -21.73 -30.60 12.62
CA VAL A 16 -20.32 -30.97 12.53
C VAL A 16 -19.92 -30.99 11.06
N HIS A 17 -19.28 -29.92 10.60
CA HIS A 17 -18.61 -29.90 9.31
C HIS A 17 -17.31 -30.69 9.42
N CYS A 18 -17.30 -31.93 8.91
CA CYS A 18 -16.05 -32.64 8.66
C CYS A 18 -15.34 -31.97 7.49
N ALA A 19 -14.30 -31.17 7.78
CA ALA A 19 -13.37 -30.70 6.78
C ALA A 19 -12.44 -31.88 6.40
N ASN A 20 -12.49 -32.31 5.14
CA ASN A 20 -11.53 -33.27 4.61
C ASN A 20 -10.25 -32.52 4.24
N ALA A 21 -9.17 -32.74 4.98
CA ALA A 21 -7.85 -32.22 4.64
C ALA A 21 -7.13 -33.23 3.73
N HIS A 22 -6.96 -32.88 2.46
CA HIS A 22 -6.07 -33.62 1.56
C HIS A 22 -4.64 -33.11 1.75
N ALA A 23 -3.72 -34.00 2.11
CA ALA A 23 -2.31 -33.70 2.11
C ALA A 23 -1.74 -33.91 0.70
N TYR A 24 -1.15 -32.86 0.13
CA TYR A 24 -0.43 -32.94 -1.14
C TYR A 24 1.08 -32.96 -0.85
N THR A 25 1.79 -33.82 -1.57
CA THR A 25 3.24 -33.98 -1.43
C THR A 25 3.91 -33.84 -2.78
N PHE A 26 4.99 -33.07 -2.81
CA PHE A 26 5.80 -32.85 -4.00
C PHE A 26 6.91 -33.91 -4.11
N ASP A 27 7.06 -34.51 -5.29
CA ASP A 27 8.15 -35.44 -5.59
C ASP A 27 9.29 -34.73 -6.31
N ALA A 28 10.41 -34.58 -5.61
CA ALA A 28 11.60 -33.91 -6.11
C ALA A 28 12.21 -34.57 -7.35
N SER A 29 12.00 -35.88 -7.52
CA SER A 29 12.62 -36.65 -8.61
C SER A 29 12.12 -36.23 -9.99
N MET A 30 10.94 -35.59 -10.06
CA MET A 30 10.34 -35.13 -11.31
C MET A 30 10.93 -33.81 -11.85
N LEU A 31 11.74 -33.10 -11.06
CA LEU A 31 12.37 -31.82 -11.43
C LEU A 31 13.78 -31.97 -12.04
N GLY A 32 14.27 -33.21 -12.21
CA GLY A 32 15.58 -33.49 -12.80
C GLY A 32 16.75 -33.07 -11.92
N ASP A 33 17.96 -32.97 -12.51
CA ASP A 33 19.19 -32.70 -11.77
C ASP A 33 19.23 -31.34 -11.06
N ALA A 34 18.44 -30.37 -11.52
CA ALA A 34 18.35 -29.03 -10.92
C ALA A 34 17.71 -29.02 -9.52
N ALA A 35 16.98 -30.08 -9.15
CA ALA A 35 16.36 -30.23 -7.84
C ALA A 35 17.15 -31.11 -6.87
N LYS A 36 18.26 -31.70 -7.29
CA LYS A 36 19.10 -32.52 -6.41
C LYS A 36 19.66 -31.68 -5.27
N GLY A 37 19.23 -31.98 -4.04
CA GLY A 37 19.67 -31.28 -2.84
C GLY A 37 18.83 -30.07 -2.43
N VAL A 38 17.72 -29.79 -3.12
CA VAL A 38 16.75 -28.76 -2.70
C VAL A 38 15.80 -29.33 -1.66
N ASP A 39 15.72 -28.69 -0.49
CA ASP A 39 14.74 -29.08 0.55
C ASP A 39 13.32 -28.66 0.12
N MET A 40 12.48 -29.65 -0.17
CA MET A 40 11.10 -29.44 -0.60
C MET A 40 10.07 -29.45 0.53
N SER A 41 10.52 -29.58 1.77
CA SER A 41 9.64 -29.58 2.94
C SER A 41 8.80 -28.30 3.04
N LEU A 42 9.35 -27.15 2.62
CA LEU A 42 8.65 -25.86 2.58
C LEU A 42 7.49 -25.86 1.58
N PHE A 43 7.69 -26.40 0.36
CA PHE A 43 6.64 -26.47 -0.66
C PHE A 43 5.46 -27.33 -0.21
N ASN A 44 5.74 -28.43 0.50
CA ASN A 44 4.70 -29.30 1.08
C ASN A 44 3.89 -28.61 2.18
N GLN A 45 4.43 -27.54 2.78
CA GLN A 45 3.74 -26.70 3.77
C GLN A 45 3.06 -25.48 3.12
N GLY A 46 3.10 -25.37 1.78
CA GLY A 46 2.55 -24.23 1.04
C GLY A 46 3.42 -22.96 1.15
N VAL A 47 4.68 -23.09 1.56
CA VAL A 47 5.62 -21.98 1.74
C VAL A 47 6.66 -21.98 0.62
N GLN A 48 6.98 -20.79 0.11
CA GLN A 48 7.98 -20.61 -0.93
C GLN A 48 9.41 -20.56 -0.34
N GLN A 49 10.44 -20.88 -1.14
CA GLN A 49 11.83 -20.80 -0.70
C GLN A 49 12.26 -19.37 -0.32
N PRO A 50 13.10 -19.17 0.70
CA PRO A 50 13.73 -17.88 0.96
C PRO A 50 14.64 -17.50 -0.21
N GLY A 51 14.77 -16.20 -0.47
CA GLY A 51 15.53 -15.71 -1.62
C GLY A 51 15.16 -14.30 -2.04
N THR A 52 15.66 -13.87 -3.19
CA THR A 52 15.35 -12.56 -3.76
C THR A 52 14.25 -12.72 -4.80
N TYR A 53 13.17 -11.94 -4.65
CA TYR A 53 12.05 -11.93 -5.58
C TYR A 53 11.83 -10.52 -6.11
N ARG A 54 11.70 -10.39 -7.44
CA ARG A 54 11.19 -9.18 -8.07
C ARG A 54 9.70 -9.09 -7.78
N VAL A 55 9.27 -8.05 -7.08
CA VAL A 55 7.87 -7.88 -6.69
C VAL A 55 7.39 -6.45 -6.89
N ASP A 56 6.09 -6.33 -7.14
CA ASP A 56 5.37 -5.08 -6.92
C ASP A 56 5.08 -4.91 -5.43
N VAL A 57 5.56 -3.82 -4.84
CA VAL A 57 5.29 -3.49 -3.44
C VAL A 57 3.95 -2.77 -3.37
N MET A 58 3.00 -3.37 -2.67
CA MET A 58 1.64 -2.89 -2.50
C MET A 58 1.45 -2.47 -1.03
N VAL A 59 1.09 -1.21 -0.76
CA VAL A 59 0.68 -0.74 0.57
C VAL A 59 -0.82 -0.53 0.57
N ASN A 60 -1.54 -1.28 1.42
CA ASN A 60 -3.00 -1.23 1.52
C ASN A 60 -3.72 -1.29 0.16
N GLY A 61 -3.20 -2.10 -0.78
CA GLY A 61 -3.75 -2.29 -2.12
C GLY A 61 -3.28 -1.29 -3.19
N LYS A 62 -2.42 -0.32 -2.85
CA LYS A 62 -1.83 0.63 -3.80
C LYS A 62 -0.37 0.27 -4.10
N ARG A 63 0.00 0.20 -5.37
CA ARG A 63 1.41 0.00 -5.77
C ARG A 63 2.24 1.24 -5.42
N VAL A 64 3.35 1.04 -4.70
CA VAL A 64 4.26 2.11 -4.27
C VAL A 64 5.68 1.94 -4.81
N ASP A 65 6.08 0.73 -5.21
CA ASP A 65 7.40 0.44 -5.78
C ASP A 65 7.33 -0.87 -6.59
N THR A 66 8.34 -1.11 -7.44
CA THR A 66 8.57 -2.39 -8.12
C THR A 66 10.06 -2.69 -8.05
N ARG A 67 10.46 -3.72 -7.29
CA ARG A 67 11.88 -3.96 -7.00
C ARG A 67 12.18 -5.40 -6.61
N ASP A 68 13.48 -5.71 -6.59
CA ASP A 68 13.99 -6.92 -5.95
C ASP A 68 13.97 -6.76 -4.43
N VAL A 69 13.32 -7.70 -3.73
CA VAL A 69 13.21 -7.77 -2.27
C VAL A 69 13.74 -9.11 -1.80
N VAL A 70 14.58 -9.09 -0.77
CA VAL A 70 15.06 -10.31 -0.10
C VAL A 70 14.01 -10.77 0.90
N PHE A 71 13.64 -12.05 0.84
CA PHE A 71 12.73 -12.69 1.77
C PHE A 71 13.47 -13.73 2.60
N LYS A 72 13.37 -13.60 3.92
CA LYS A 72 13.99 -14.50 4.91
C LYS A 72 12.91 -15.41 5.49
N LEU A 73 13.29 -16.65 5.79
CA LEU A 73 12.40 -17.58 6.45
C LEU A 73 12.35 -17.25 7.95
N GLU A 74 11.16 -16.94 8.44
CA GLU A 74 10.88 -16.68 9.85
C GLU A 74 9.76 -17.59 10.34
N LYS A 75 9.46 -17.54 11.64
CA LYS A 75 8.32 -18.23 12.22
C LYS A 75 7.33 -17.21 12.74
N ASP A 76 6.06 -17.41 12.40
CA ASP A 76 4.99 -16.61 12.99
C ASP A 76 4.76 -16.97 14.47
N GLY A 77 3.80 -16.29 15.11
CA GLY A 77 3.44 -16.54 16.51
C GLY A 77 2.90 -17.94 16.81
N GLN A 78 2.57 -18.73 15.78
CA GLN A 78 2.11 -20.12 15.88
C GLN A 78 3.23 -21.12 15.56
N GLY A 79 4.43 -20.63 15.20
CA GLY A 79 5.57 -21.46 14.81
C GLY A 79 5.55 -21.89 13.35
N THR A 80 4.60 -21.41 12.55
CA THR A 80 4.48 -21.70 11.13
C THR A 80 5.56 -20.94 10.36
N PRO A 81 6.30 -21.60 9.45
CA PRO A 81 7.28 -20.90 8.63
C PRO A 81 6.59 -19.90 7.69
N VAL A 82 7.11 -18.67 7.65
CA VAL A 82 6.63 -17.59 6.80
C VAL A 82 7.80 -16.85 6.17
N LEU A 83 7.58 -16.25 4.99
CA LEU A 83 8.58 -15.41 4.35
C LEU A 83 8.41 -13.96 4.80
N ALA A 84 9.37 -13.45 5.55
CA ALA A 84 9.44 -12.05 5.96
C ALA A 84 10.28 -11.23 4.96
N PRO A 85 9.76 -10.12 4.42
CA PRO A 85 10.54 -9.25 3.56
C PRO A 85 11.58 -8.46 4.36
N CYS A 86 12.79 -8.34 3.83
CA CYS A 86 13.78 -7.41 4.33
C CYS A 86 13.55 -6.04 3.66
N LEU A 87 12.88 -5.13 4.37
CA LEU A 87 12.72 -3.74 3.96
C LEU A 87 13.45 -2.83 4.95
N THR A 88 14.27 -1.93 4.44
CA THR A 88 14.93 -0.90 5.26
C THR A 88 13.91 0.13 5.77
N VAL A 89 14.27 0.84 6.85
CA VAL A 89 13.43 1.92 7.36
C VAL A 89 13.26 3.03 6.31
N SER A 90 14.30 3.31 5.51
CA SER A 90 14.22 4.27 4.41
C SER A 90 13.16 3.89 3.36
N GLN A 91 13.04 2.61 3.03
CA GLN A 91 12.03 2.11 2.10
C GLN A 91 10.63 2.29 2.68
N LEU A 92 10.41 1.87 3.93
CA LEU A 92 9.12 2.05 4.61
C LEU A 92 8.71 3.53 4.64
N SER A 93 9.65 4.43 4.92
CA SER A 93 9.39 5.87 4.89
C SER A 93 8.98 6.35 3.50
N ARG A 94 9.67 5.93 2.43
CA ARG A 94 9.29 6.25 1.04
C ARG A 94 7.93 5.69 0.65
N TYR A 95 7.53 4.57 1.22
CA TYR A 95 6.22 3.95 1.00
C TYR A 95 5.10 4.63 1.81
N GLY A 96 5.41 5.72 2.51
CA GLY A 96 4.43 6.52 3.26
C GLY A 96 4.27 6.11 4.71
N VAL A 97 5.10 5.22 5.27
CA VAL A 97 5.05 4.86 6.69
C VAL A 97 5.70 5.95 7.54
N LYS A 98 5.05 6.37 8.63
CA LYS A 98 5.57 7.32 9.63
C LYS A 98 6.63 6.69 10.53
N THR A 99 7.80 6.41 9.97
CA THR A 99 8.90 5.71 10.65
C THR A 99 9.41 6.41 11.91
N GLU A 100 9.23 7.72 11.99
CA GLU A 100 9.54 8.61 13.12
C GLU A 100 8.74 8.27 14.39
N ASP A 101 7.52 7.76 14.25
CA ASP A 101 6.64 7.39 15.37
C ASP A 101 6.98 6.00 15.94
N TYR A 102 7.79 5.22 15.22
CA TYR A 102 8.11 3.82 15.54
C TYR A 102 9.62 3.58 15.61
N PRO A 103 10.34 4.11 16.61
CA PRO A 103 11.80 3.99 16.72
C PRO A 103 12.29 2.54 16.83
N GLN A 104 11.42 1.63 17.26
CA GLN A 104 11.71 0.20 17.37
C GLN A 104 12.00 -0.45 16.01
N LEU A 105 11.53 0.15 14.90
CA LEU A 105 11.85 -0.29 13.52
C LEU A 105 13.37 -0.40 13.31
N TRP A 106 14.15 0.48 13.93
CA TRP A 106 15.60 0.54 13.80
C TRP A 106 16.35 -0.50 14.65
N LYS A 107 15.71 -1.12 15.66
CA LYS A 107 16.42 -2.01 16.60
C LYS A 107 16.87 -3.32 15.98
N ALA A 108 16.15 -3.80 14.96
CA ALA A 108 16.53 -5.00 14.21
C ALA A 108 17.45 -4.69 13.01
N ALA A 109 17.62 -3.42 12.65
CA ALA A 109 18.50 -2.99 11.56
C ALA A 109 19.97 -3.12 12.00
N LYS A 110 20.46 -4.36 12.04
CA LYS A 110 21.87 -4.67 12.25
C LYS A 110 22.57 -4.80 10.89
N PRO A 111 23.80 -4.30 10.74
CA PRO A 111 24.60 -4.55 9.55
C PRO A 111 24.77 -6.06 9.31
N PRO A 112 24.82 -6.54 8.06
CA PRO A 112 24.92 -5.78 6.81
C PRO A 112 23.59 -5.46 6.09
N ASP A 113 22.44 -5.99 6.56
CA ASP A 113 21.20 -6.00 5.77
C ASP A 113 20.14 -4.96 6.20
N GLU A 114 20.31 -4.28 7.33
CA GLU A 114 19.46 -3.17 7.83
C GLU A 114 17.92 -3.39 7.67
N CYS A 115 17.44 -4.62 7.83
CA CYS A 115 16.00 -4.90 7.75
C CYS A 115 15.28 -4.26 8.95
N ALA A 116 14.22 -3.51 8.68
CA ALA A 116 13.37 -2.93 9.70
C ALA A 116 12.48 -4.00 10.36
N ASP A 117 12.27 -3.87 11.66
CA ASP A 117 11.35 -4.75 12.39
C ASP A 117 9.90 -4.31 12.20
N LEU A 118 9.21 -4.88 11.21
CA LEU A 118 7.81 -4.52 10.93
C LEU A 118 6.87 -4.80 12.11
N THR A 119 7.24 -5.69 13.04
CA THR A 119 6.43 -5.98 14.24
C THR A 119 6.35 -4.81 15.21
N ALA A 120 7.25 -3.82 15.07
CA ALA A 120 7.21 -2.55 15.77
C ALA A 120 5.92 -1.74 15.51
N ILE A 121 5.26 -1.97 14.37
CA ILE A 121 4.01 -1.32 14.00
C ILE A 121 2.85 -2.28 14.35
N PRO A 122 2.02 -1.98 15.36
CA PRO A 122 0.92 -2.85 15.75
C PRO A 122 -0.01 -3.14 14.57
N GLN A 123 -0.41 -4.40 14.39
CA GLN A 123 -1.30 -4.85 13.31
C GLN A 123 -0.73 -4.68 11.88
N ALA A 124 0.54 -4.29 11.71
CA ALA A 124 1.18 -4.35 10.42
C ALA A 124 1.41 -5.81 10.00
N LYS A 125 1.22 -6.10 8.71
CA LYS A 125 1.49 -7.41 8.12
C LYS A 125 2.17 -7.27 6.78
N ALA A 126 3.04 -8.21 6.47
CA ALA A 126 3.66 -8.37 5.17
C ALA A 126 3.39 -9.79 4.66
N VAL A 127 2.91 -9.91 3.44
CA VAL A 127 2.62 -11.20 2.79
C VAL A 127 3.15 -11.17 1.36
N LEU A 128 3.92 -12.18 0.99
CA LEU A 128 4.31 -12.42 -0.39
C LEU A 128 3.19 -13.19 -1.10
N ASP A 129 2.54 -12.55 -2.06
CA ASP A 129 1.70 -13.21 -3.05
C ASP A 129 2.58 -13.57 -4.26
N ILE A 130 3.10 -14.79 -4.24
CA ILE A 130 4.01 -15.26 -5.29
C ILE A 130 3.33 -15.38 -6.65
N ASN A 131 2.01 -15.67 -6.69
CA ASN A 131 1.28 -15.87 -7.94
C ASN A 131 1.17 -14.57 -8.73
N ASN A 132 0.98 -13.46 -8.03
CA ASN A 132 0.90 -12.12 -8.62
C ASN A 132 2.23 -11.36 -8.58
N GLN A 133 3.30 -11.97 -8.04
CA GLN A 133 4.59 -11.32 -7.78
C GLN A 133 4.43 -10.02 -6.98
N GLN A 134 3.64 -10.06 -5.91
CA GLN A 134 3.30 -8.89 -5.10
C GLN A 134 3.73 -9.07 -3.65
N LEU A 135 4.34 -8.02 -3.08
CA LEU A 135 4.49 -7.88 -1.64
C LEU A 135 3.34 -7.04 -1.11
N GLN A 136 2.40 -7.65 -0.41
CA GLN A 136 1.27 -6.96 0.22
C GLN A 136 1.63 -6.53 1.63
N LEU A 137 1.72 -5.21 1.83
CA LEU A 137 1.92 -4.55 3.11
C LEU A 137 0.58 -4.01 3.59
N SER A 138 0.05 -4.60 4.66
CA SER A 138 -1.12 -4.09 5.38
C SER A 138 -0.63 -3.24 6.53
N ILE A 139 -0.77 -1.92 6.44
CA ILE A 139 -0.27 -0.95 7.43
C ILE A 139 -1.45 -0.16 8.01
N PRO A 140 -1.59 -0.03 9.34
CA PRO A 140 -2.63 0.79 9.94
C PRO A 140 -2.57 2.23 9.44
N GLN A 141 -3.73 2.84 9.17
CA GLN A 141 -3.81 4.22 8.66
C GLN A 141 -3.14 5.25 9.59
N LEU A 142 -3.14 5.02 10.90
CA LEU A 142 -2.44 5.89 11.86
C LEU A 142 -0.92 5.95 11.61
N ALA A 143 -0.34 4.82 11.17
CA ALA A 143 1.06 4.66 10.85
C ALA A 143 1.42 5.12 9.43
N LEU A 144 0.45 5.57 8.64
CA LEU A 144 0.66 6.10 7.29
C LEU A 144 0.60 7.62 7.29
N ARG A 145 1.42 8.24 6.45
CA ARG A 145 1.34 9.66 6.11
C ARG A 145 0.09 9.90 5.27
N PRO A 146 -0.60 11.02 5.49
CA PRO A 146 -1.77 11.36 4.68
C PRO A 146 -1.38 11.52 3.22
N GLU A 147 -2.16 10.90 2.33
CA GLU A 147 -2.04 11.17 0.89
C GLU A 147 -2.79 12.47 0.57
N PHE A 148 -2.05 13.55 0.32
CA PHE A 148 -2.63 14.76 -0.24
C PHE A 148 -2.89 14.55 -1.73
N LYS A 149 -4.17 14.43 -2.12
CA LYS A 149 -4.56 14.36 -3.53
C LYS A 149 -4.62 15.77 -4.11
N GLY A 150 -4.08 15.95 -5.31
CA GLY A 150 -4.18 17.21 -6.07
C GLY A 150 -3.08 18.23 -5.79
N ILE A 151 -2.10 17.91 -4.96
CA ILE A 151 -0.92 18.75 -4.73
C ILE A 151 0.29 17.99 -5.28
N ALA A 152 1.02 18.59 -6.21
CA ALA A 152 2.28 18.02 -6.69
C ALA A 152 3.32 18.07 -5.56
N PRO A 153 4.23 17.07 -5.43
CA PRO A 153 5.40 17.17 -4.56
C PRO A 153 6.15 18.48 -4.79
N GLU A 154 6.66 19.10 -3.70
CA GLU A 154 7.41 20.37 -3.77
C GLU A 154 8.64 20.26 -4.69
N ASP A 155 9.29 19.09 -4.72
CA ASP A 155 10.43 18.82 -5.61
C ASP A 155 10.09 18.94 -7.11
N LEU A 156 8.81 18.91 -7.48
CA LEU A 156 8.33 19.07 -8.87
C LEU A 156 7.83 20.48 -9.15
N TRP A 157 7.87 21.39 -8.18
CA TRP A 157 7.40 22.76 -8.38
C TRP A 157 8.43 23.54 -9.20
N ASP A 158 7.94 24.31 -10.17
CA ASP A 158 8.74 25.22 -10.98
C ASP A 158 8.36 26.65 -10.57
N ASP A 159 9.35 27.42 -10.10
CA ASP A 159 9.18 28.83 -9.76
C ASP A 159 8.91 29.70 -11.01
N GLY A 160 9.02 29.10 -12.21
CA GLY A 160 8.92 29.76 -13.48
C GLY A 160 10.18 30.56 -13.80
N ILE A 161 10.07 31.42 -14.81
CA ILE A 161 11.12 32.34 -15.20
C ILE A 161 10.73 33.77 -14.82
N PRO A 162 11.69 34.63 -14.41
CA PRO A 162 11.41 36.04 -14.21
C PRO A 162 10.85 36.68 -15.49
N ALA A 163 9.65 37.27 -15.40
CA ALA A 163 8.96 37.88 -16.54
C ALA A 163 8.33 39.22 -16.16
N PHE A 164 8.35 40.16 -17.10
CA PHE A 164 7.54 41.38 -17.05
C PHE A 164 6.25 41.13 -17.83
N LEU A 165 5.10 41.32 -17.17
CA LEU A 165 3.78 41.10 -17.76
C LEU A 165 3.03 42.44 -17.84
N MET A 166 2.52 42.77 -19.02
CA MET A 166 1.67 43.93 -19.25
C MET A 166 0.44 43.49 -20.05
N ASN A 167 -0.75 43.85 -19.57
CA ASN A 167 -2.02 43.56 -20.20
C ASN A 167 -2.82 44.86 -20.30
N ASP A 168 -3.25 45.22 -21.51
CA ASP A 168 -4.05 46.42 -21.80
C ASP A 168 -5.33 45.99 -22.53
N SER A 169 -6.44 46.67 -22.22
CA SER A 169 -7.72 46.45 -22.87
C SER A 169 -8.37 47.77 -23.28
N ALA A 170 -8.73 47.87 -24.56
CA ALA A 170 -9.47 48.99 -25.11
C ALA A 170 -10.83 48.52 -25.64
N ARG A 171 -11.89 49.26 -25.32
CA ARG A 171 -13.24 49.01 -25.87
C ARG A 171 -13.87 50.30 -26.36
N ALA A 172 -14.43 50.23 -27.56
CA ALA A 172 -15.26 51.28 -28.14
C ALA A 172 -16.62 50.69 -28.50
N THR A 173 -17.69 51.38 -28.15
CA THR A 173 -19.06 51.02 -28.51
C THR A 173 -19.74 52.22 -29.13
N GLN A 174 -20.36 52.00 -30.29
CA GLN A 174 -21.23 52.98 -30.94
C GLN A 174 -22.62 52.36 -31.05
N THR A 175 -23.63 53.09 -30.57
CA THR A 175 -25.03 52.68 -30.69
C THR A 175 -25.80 53.76 -31.46
N ASP A 176 -26.34 53.38 -32.62
CA ASP A 176 -27.23 54.23 -33.42
C ASP A 176 -28.69 53.79 -33.21
N TYR A 177 -29.61 54.72 -32.92
CA TYR A 177 -31.05 54.45 -32.84
C TYR A 177 -31.84 55.27 -33.87
N LYS A 178 -32.87 54.64 -34.47
CA LYS A 178 -33.74 55.26 -35.48
C LYS A 178 -35.20 55.20 -35.04
N LEU A 179 -35.61 56.14 -34.21
CA LEU A 179 -37.00 56.55 -33.99
C LEU A 179 -37.16 58.01 -34.45
N GLU A 180 -38.36 58.61 -34.36
CA GLU A 180 -38.68 59.95 -34.93
C GLU A 180 -37.66 61.07 -34.62
N MET A 181 -36.78 60.90 -33.63
CA MET A 181 -35.53 61.65 -33.50
C MET A 181 -34.32 60.71 -33.61
N VAL A 182 -33.42 60.98 -34.57
CA VAL A 182 -32.14 60.28 -34.72
C VAL A 182 -31.20 60.74 -33.61
N GLY A 183 -30.56 59.79 -32.92
CA GLY A 183 -29.45 60.09 -32.05
C GLY A 183 -28.44 58.95 -31.96
N ARG A 184 -27.25 59.31 -31.47
CA ARG A 184 -26.05 58.49 -31.42
C ARG A 184 -25.45 58.60 -30.02
N ASP A 185 -25.07 57.47 -29.46
CA ASP A 185 -24.33 57.40 -28.21
C ASP A 185 -23.02 56.62 -28.41
N ASP A 186 -21.92 57.26 -28.04
CA ASP A 186 -20.56 56.78 -28.25
C ASP A 186 -19.84 56.72 -26.89
N SER A 187 -19.25 55.58 -26.56
CA SER A 187 -18.43 55.44 -25.37
C SER A 187 -17.14 54.66 -25.65
N SER A 188 -16.04 55.12 -25.06
CA SER A 188 -14.74 54.49 -25.16
C SER A 188 -14.01 54.52 -23.83
N TRP A 189 -13.27 53.47 -23.51
CA TRP A 189 -12.39 53.41 -22.35
C TRP A 189 -11.16 52.54 -22.63
N VAL A 190 -10.10 52.75 -21.85
CA VAL A 190 -8.84 52.01 -21.88
C VAL A 190 -8.43 51.71 -20.43
N HIS A 191 -8.04 50.45 -20.15
CA HIS A 191 -7.49 50.01 -18.85
C HIS A 191 -6.29 49.11 -19.05
#